data_AF-A0A920BH68-F1
#
_entry.id   AF-A0A920BH68-F1
#
_cell.length_a   1.000
_cell.length_b   1.000
_cell.length_c   1.000
_cell.angle_alpha   90.00
_cell.angle_beta   90.00
_cell.angle_gamma   90.00
#
_symmetry.space_group_name_H-M   'P 1'
#
loop_
_entity.id
_entity.type
_entity.pdbx_description
1 polymer ?
#
loop_
_entity_poly.entity_id
_entity_poly.type
_entity_poly.pdbx_seq_one_letter_code
_entity_poly.pdbx_strand_id
1 'polypeptide(L)'
;MLLATGRLPDLESLNVRAANIATKDGYVVTDMHMRTSADNIWALGDVTNPVQLKHTANAEAKVVSNNLLSNDLKKVELDPIPHAIFQIRKLLQWATRNKRLKPTD
;
A
#
# COMPACT_ATOMS: atom_id res chain seq x y z
N MET A 1 0.57 3.82 30.22
CA MET A 1 -0.11 2.80 29.38
C MET A 1 0.13 3.17 27.92
N LEU A 2 0.57 2.25 27.07
CA LEU A 2 0.76 2.46 25.63
C LEU A 2 -0.16 1.50 24.88
N LEU A 3 -0.94 2.04 23.94
CA LEU A 3 -1.84 1.27 23.08
C LEU A 3 -1.30 1.33 21.65
N ALA A 4 -1.00 0.16 21.08
CA ALA A 4 -0.45 0.02 19.73
C ALA A 4 -1.25 -1.01 18.92
N THR A 5 -2.57 -0.83 18.85
CA THR A 5 -3.53 -1.78 18.25
C THR A 5 -3.64 -1.68 16.73
N GLY A 6 -3.03 -0.67 16.12
CA GLY A 6 -3.04 -0.47 14.68
C GLY A 6 -2.84 0.99 14.28
N ARG A 7 -2.93 1.23 12.97
CA ARG A 7 -2.84 2.55 12.34
C ARG A 7 -3.90 2.62 11.24
N LEU A 8 -4.58 3.75 11.16
CA LEU A 8 -5.49 4.10 10.08
C LEU A 8 -4.99 5.36 9.37
N PRO A 9 -5.27 5.51 8.08
CA PRO A 9 -5.01 6.76 7.37
C PRO A 9 -5.78 7.92 7.99
N ASP A 10 -5.16 9.09 8.06
CA ASP A 10 -5.81 10.32 8.48
C ASP A 10 -6.49 10.99 7.28
N LEU A 11 -7.71 10.55 6.97
CA LEU A 11 -8.48 11.02 5.81
C LEU A 11 -9.27 12.30 6.10
N GLU A 12 -9.59 12.56 7.37
CA GLU A 12 -10.35 13.73 7.80
C GLU A 12 -9.50 15.00 7.72
N SER A 13 -8.27 14.97 8.23
CA SER A 13 -7.37 16.13 8.13
C SER A 13 -6.97 16.44 6.68
N LEU A 14 -6.86 15.40 5.83
CA LEU A 14 -6.61 15.54 4.40
C LEU A 14 -7.85 16.04 3.63
N ASN A 15 -9.03 16.00 4.25
CA ASN A 15 -10.31 16.44 3.68
C ASN A 15 -10.59 15.84 2.29
N VAL A 16 -10.37 14.54 2.15
CA VAL A 16 -10.50 13.82 0.86
C VAL A 16 -11.89 13.92 0.24
N ARG A 17 -12.91 14.15 1.08
CA ARG A 17 -14.29 14.38 0.64
C ARG A 17 -14.43 15.66 -0.17
N ALA A 18 -13.77 16.75 0.23
CA ALA A 18 -13.82 18.01 -0.52
C ALA A 18 -13.20 17.89 -1.92
N ALA A 19 -12.28 16.95 -2.10
CA ALA A 19 -11.65 16.65 -3.38
C ALA A 19 -12.39 15.56 -4.20
N ASN A 20 -13.54 15.06 -3.75
CA ASN A 20 -14.28 13.94 -4.38
C ASN A 20 -13.43 12.66 -4.55
N ILE A 21 -12.54 12.38 -3.60
CA ILE A 21 -11.71 11.17 -3.62
C ILE A 21 -12.48 10.01 -2.97
N ALA A 22 -12.63 8.92 -3.71
CA ALA A 22 -13.28 7.71 -3.27
C ALA A 22 -12.46 6.98 -2.21
N THR A 23 -13.15 6.48 -1.19
CA THR A 23 -12.55 5.72 -0.10
C THR A 23 -13.30 4.40 0.09
N LYS A 24 -12.59 3.38 0.56
CA LYS A 24 -13.16 2.07 0.88
C LYS A 24 -12.39 1.48 2.06
N ASP A 25 -13.13 0.96 3.05
CA ASP A 25 -12.57 0.31 4.25
C ASP A 25 -11.53 1.17 5.00
N GLY A 26 -11.67 2.52 4.94
CA GLY A 26 -10.77 3.47 5.59
C GLY A 26 -9.52 3.84 4.79
N TYR A 27 -9.44 3.47 3.49
CA TYR A 27 -8.32 3.78 2.60
C TYR A 27 -8.79 4.54 1.36
N VAL A 28 -7.90 5.33 0.75
CA VAL A 28 -8.10 5.93 -0.56
C VAL A 28 -8.07 4.85 -1.63
N VAL A 29 -9.10 4.82 -2.47
CA VAL A 29 -9.15 3.88 -3.60
C VAL A 29 -8.29 4.44 -4.73
N THR A 30 -7.36 3.62 -5.22
CA THR A 30 -6.58 3.91 -6.42
C THR A 30 -6.73 2.83 -7.47
N ASP A 31 -6.50 3.18 -8.73
CA ASP A 31 -6.33 2.19 -9.79
C ASP A 31 -4.94 1.51 -9.75
N MET A 32 -4.69 0.60 -10.69
CA MET A 32 -3.41 -0.10 -10.82
C MET A 32 -2.20 0.80 -11.13
N HIS A 33 -2.44 2.06 -11.47
CA HIS A 33 -1.42 3.08 -11.77
C HIS A 33 -1.23 4.06 -10.62
N MET A 34 -1.98 3.94 -9.51
CA MET A 34 -1.99 4.83 -8.34
C MET A 34 -2.76 6.16 -8.51
N ARG A 35 -3.69 6.23 -9.48
CA ARG A 35 -4.60 7.37 -9.65
C ARG A 35 -5.80 7.23 -8.73
N THR A 36 -6.23 8.33 -8.11
CA THR A 36 -7.48 8.38 -7.34
C THR A 36 -8.70 8.55 -8.26
N SER A 37 -9.90 8.63 -7.70
CA SER A 37 -11.11 8.98 -8.45
C SER A 37 -11.18 10.45 -8.88
N ALA A 38 -10.31 11.31 -8.34
CA ALA A 38 -10.27 12.72 -8.66
C ALA A 38 -9.17 13.01 -9.70
N ASP A 39 -9.49 13.85 -10.67
CA ASP A 39 -8.56 14.19 -11.76
C ASP A 39 -7.29 14.84 -11.24
N ASN A 40 -6.15 14.40 -11.79
CA ASN A 40 -4.80 14.87 -11.42
C ASN A 40 -4.41 14.65 -9.94
N ILE A 41 -5.17 13.86 -9.18
CA ILE A 41 -4.82 13.49 -7.81
C ILE A 41 -4.40 12.02 -7.75
N TRP A 42 -3.24 11.80 -7.13
CA TRP A 42 -2.60 10.50 -6.97
C TRP A 42 -2.40 10.22 -5.48
N ALA A 43 -2.39 8.96 -5.09
CA ALA A 43 -2.17 8.55 -3.71
C ALA A 43 -1.29 7.30 -3.66
N LEU A 44 -0.47 7.18 -2.63
CA LEU A 44 0.42 6.03 -2.42
C LEU A 44 0.75 5.84 -0.94
N GLY A 45 1.25 4.66 -0.60
CA GLY A 45 1.67 4.27 0.72
C GLY A 45 0.49 3.92 1.62
N ASP A 46 0.68 4.14 2.92
CA ASP A 46 -0.25 3.73 3.97
C ASP A 46 -1.69 4.25 3.79
N VAL A 47 -1.89 5.33 3.03
CA VAL A 47 -3.22 5.89 2.75
C VAL A 47 -4.04 5.04 1.78
N THR A 48 -3.41 4.21 0.94
CA THR A 48 -4.09 3.43 -0.11
C THR A 48 -4.26 1.96 0.23
N ASN A 49 -3.45 1.41 1.14
CA ASN A 49 -3.48 -0.02 1.43
C ASN A 49 -2.96 -0.37 2.83
N PRO A 50 -3.29 -1.58 3.36
CA PRO A 50 -2.87 -2.01 4.69
C PRO A 50 -1.40 -2.45 4.76
N VAL A 51 -0.66 -2.51 3.65
CA VAL A 51 0.77 -2.87 3.65
C VAL A 51 1.63 -1.65 3.98
N GLN A 52 1.63 -1.30 5.26
CA GLN A 52 2.27 -0.10 5.83
C GLN A 52 3.78 -0.28 6.00
N LEU A 53 4.49 -0.53 4.90
CA LEU A 53 5.94 -0.76 4.87
C LEU A 53 6.62 0.31 4.02
N LYS A 54 7.69 0.90 4.56
CA LYS A 54 8.46 1.95 3.89
C LYS A 54 8.90 1.57 2.46
N HIS A 55 9.37 0.35 2.26
CA HIS A 55 9.89 -0.06 0.95
C HIS A 55 8.77 -0.27 -0.08
N THR A 56 7.57 -0.66 0.36
CA THR A 56 6.35 -0.70 -0.47
C THR A 56 6.00 0.71 -0.94
N ALA A 57 5.88 1.66 -0.01
CA ALA A 57 5.61 3.07 -0.34
C ALA A 57 6.69 3.66 -1.28
N ASN A 58 7.97 3.31 -1.10
CA ASN A 58 9.04 3.74 -2.00
C ASN A 58 8.89 3.17 -3.42
N ALA A 59 8.44 1.92 -3.58
CA ALA A 59 8.21 1.31 -4.88
C ALA A 59 7.03 1.98 -5.59
N GLU A 60 5.93 2.22 -4.86
CA GLU A 60 4.77 2.97 -5.36
C GLU A 60 5.14 4.41 -5.76
N ALA A 61 5.97 5.10 -4.96
CA ALA A 61 6.47 6.44 -5.26
C ALA A 61 7.25 6.51 -6.58
N LYS A 62 8.04 5.48 -6.91
CA LYS A 62 8.73 5.40 -8.21
C LYS A 62 7.75 5.27 -9.37
N VAL A 63 6.68 4.48 -9.18
CA VAL A 63 5.63 4.30 -10.20
C VAL A 63 4.85 5.60 -10.40
N VAL A 64 4.39 6.23 -9.31
CA VAL A 64 3.71 7.54 -9.36
C VAL A 64 4.58 8.58 -10.04
N SER A 65 5.86 8.68 -9.67
CA SER A 65 6.78 9.65 -10.27
C SER A 65 6.95 9.42 -11.78
N ASN A 66 7.08 8.17 -12.22
CA ASN A 66 7.12 7.83 -13.65
C ASN A 66 5.83 8.26 -14.35
N ASN A 67 4.68 7.95 -13.75
CA ASN A 67 3.37 8.17 -14.35
C ASN A 67 2.96 9.65 -14.38
N LEU A 68 3.51 10.48 -13.50
CA LEU A 68 3.35 11.93 -13.53
C LEU A 68 4.19 12.59 -14.63
N LEU A 69 5.33 11.99 -15.02
CA LEU A 69 6.31 12.57 -15.93
C LEU A 69 6.30 11.95 -17.33
N SER A 70 5.59 10.83 -17.52
CA SER A 70 5.58 10.05 -18.75
C SER A 70 4.15 9.73 -19.19
N ASN A 71 3.94 9.67 -20.50
CA ASN A 71 2.69 9.17 -21.08
C ASN A 71 2.60 7.63 -21.06
N ASP A 72 3.70 6.93 -20.75
CA ASP A 72 3.73 5.48 -20.61
C ASP A 72 3.50 5.07 -19.14
N LEU A 73 2.25 4.71 -18.83
CA LEU A 73 1.81 4.40 -17.48
C LEU A 73 2.30 3.03 -17.02
N LYS A 74 3.08 3.01 -15.95
CA LYS A 74 3.50 1.80 -15.25
C LYS A 74 2.50 1.39 -14.21
N LYS A 75 2.35 0.09 -14.03
CA LYS A 75 1.53 -0.48 -12.96
C LYS A 75 2.37 -0.71 -11.72
N VAL A 76 1.73 -0.67 -10.57
CA VAL A 76 2.36 -1.09 -9.31
C VAL A 76 2.37 -2.61 -9.22
N GLU A 77 3.56 -3.18 -9.05
CA GLU A 77 3.76 -4.61 -8.83
C GLU A 77 4.62 -4.77 -7.57
N LEU A 78 4.00 -5.26 -6.49
CA LEU A 78 4.63 -5.32 -5.17
C LEU A 78 4.89 -6.76 -4.71
N ASP A 79 4.27 -7.75 -5.33
CA ASP A 79 4.37 -9.14 -4.87
C ASP A 79 5.64 -9.84 -5.38
N PRO A 80 6.38 -10.57 -4.50
CA PRO A 80 6.19 -10.71 -3.06
C PRO A 80 6.77 -9.54 -2.24
N ILE A 81 6.12 -9.18 -1.12
CA ILE A 81 6.55 -8.09 -0.22
C ILE A 81 7.31 -8.65 1.02
N PRO A 82 8.64 -8.48 1.13
CA PRO A 82 9.38 -8.91 2.31
C PRO A 82 9.11 -8.00 3.52
N HIS A 83 9.04 -8.55 4.73
CA HIS A 83 8.89 -7.74 5.95
C HIS A 83 9.65 -8.36 7.14
N ALA A 84 9.93 -7.52 8.14
CA ALA A 84 10.62 -7.92 9.36
C ALA A 84 9.96 -7.29 10.58
N ILE A 85 9.96 -8.03 11.69
CA ILE A 85 9.49 -7.56 13.00
C ILE A 85 10.71 -7.48 13.93
N PHE A 86 11.00 -6.30 14.47
CA PHE A 86 12.14 -6.08 15.36
C PHE A 86 11.71 -6.24 16.81
N GLN A 87 11.99 -7.40 17.39
CA GLN A 87 11.78 -7.69 18.81
C GLN A 87 13.11 -7.93 19.50
N ILE A 88 13.18 -7.62 20.81
CA ILE A 88 14.33 -7.97 21.64
C ILE A 88 14.27 -9.49 21.96
N ARG A 89 14.79 -10.32 21.04
CA ARG A 89 15.44 -11.64 21.23
C ARG A 89 15.82 -12.30 19.89
N LYS A 90 16.91 -13.10 19.91
CA LYS A 90 17.44 -13.91 18.79
C LYS A 90 16.42 -14.94 18.29
N LEU A 91 15.68 -14.66 17.22
CA LEU A 91 15.09 -15.70 16.37
C LEU A 91 14.85 -15.11 14.97
N LEU A 92 15.46 -15.71 13.95
CA LEU A 92 15.25 -15.37 12.55
C LEU A 92 13.98 -16.10 12.08
N GLN A 93 12.96 -15.39 11.61
CA GLN A 93 11.75 -16.00 11.03
C GLN A 93 11.69 -15.70 9.54
N TRP A 94 11.66 -16.76 8.72
CA TRP A 94 11.36 -16.71 7.28
C TRP A 94 9.99 -17.36 7.08
N ALA A 95 9.01 -16.59 6.61
CA ALA A 95 7.68 -17.10 6.31
C ALA A 95 7.44 -17.07 4.79
N THR A 96 7.27 -18.23 4.17
CA THR A 96 6.71 -18.36 2.82
C THR A 96 5.21 -18.64 2.92
N ARG A 97 4.41 -17.88 2.18
CA ARG A 97 2.96 -18.08 2.10
C ARG A 97 2.69 -19.25 1.16
N ASN A 98 2.41 -20.43 1.74
CA ASN A 98 2.09 -21.66 1.01
C ASN A 98 0.95 -21.46 -0.01
N LYS A 99 1.23 -21.65 -1.31
CA LYS A 99 0.20 -22.07 -2.26
C LYS A 99 -0.10 -23.55 -1.98
N ARG A 100 -1.35 -23.88 -1.65
CA ARG A 100 -1.84 -25.27 -1.62
C ARG A 100 -1.61 -25.91 -2.99
N LEU A 101 -0.75 -26.92 -3.05
CA LEU A 101 -0.76 -27.87 -4.17
C LEU A 101 -2.04 -28.71 -4.03
N LYS A 102 -2.87 -28.73 -5.08
CA LYS A 102 -3.99 -29.68 -5.17
C LYS A 102 -3.40 -31.08 -5.39
N PRO A 103 -3.94 -32.14 -4.75
CA PRO A 103 -3.62 -33.49 -5.14
C PRO A 103 -4.14 -33.71 -6.57
N THR A 104 -3.29 -34.19 -7.46
CA THR A 104 -3.72 -34.84 -8.71
C THR A 104 -4.04 -36.29 -8.40
N ASP A 105 -5.14 -36.78 -8.96
CA ASP A 105 -5.53 -38.20 -8.96
C ASP A 105 -4.45 -39.09 -9.61
#